data_AF-A0A5C6S7N3-F1
#
_entry.id   AF-A0A5C6S7N3-F1
#
_cell.length_a   1.000
_cell.length_b   1.000
_cell.length_c   1.000
_cell.angle_alpha   90.00
_cell.angle_beta   90.00
_cell.angle_gamma   90.00
#
_symmetry.space_group_name_H-M   'P 1'
#
loop_
_entity.id
_entity.type
_entity.pdbx_description
1 polymer ?
#
loop_
_entity_poly.entity_id
_entity_poly.type
_entity_poly.pdbx_seq_one_letter_code
_entity_poly.pdbx_strand_id
1 'polypeptide(L)'
;MRRTAIAALTLCLSLPVYGQETGPMTLSDGTTVRPDDADRLNNFSVHFSGALRQAFNSENSDDVAMLVQSLRGPAMPPNEAMDALQGDWKCRTIKAGESSALIVYGNFDCRVEGNSFEKTSGSQRTRGTVHEDAGRLIYLGTGFVQGSEVPDYAALAPDPLNAPVIGQVWSDIALVEVVSRDRARMIFPDPALESQMNVIYLTR
;
A
#
# COMPACT_ATOMS: atom_id res chain seq x y z
N MET A 1 -3.26 73.90 9.45
CA MET A 1 -3.60 72.50 9.77
C MET A 1 -3.17 71.62 8.61
N ARG A 2 -1.96 71.01 8.65
CA ARG A 2 -1.48 70.09 7.61
C ARG A 2 -1.73 68.65 8.08
N ARG A 3 -2.55 67.92 7.33
CA ARG A 3 -2.88 66.51 7.55
C ARG A 3 -1.77 65.65 6.95
N THR A 4 -1.05 64.90 7.78
CA THR A 4 -0.13 63.84 7.36
C THR A 4 -0.94 62.58 7.04
N ALA A 5 -0.87 62.11 5.80
CA ALA A 5 -1.41 60.82 5.39
C ALA A 5 -0.37 59.72 5.67
N ILE A 6 -0.74 58.72 6.47
CA ILE A 6 0.08 57.53 6.71
C ILE A 6 -0.33 56.49 5.65
N ALA A 7 0.58 56.20 4.73
CA ALA A 7 0.43 55.11 3.78
C ALA A 7 0.74 53.79 4.50
N ALA A 8 -0.24 52.90 4.63
CA ALA A 8 -0.06 51.55 5.14
C ALA A 8 0.54 50.67 4.03
N LEU A 9 1.79 50.25 4.21
CA LEU A 9 2.50 49.35 3.32
C LEU A 9 2.08 47.91 3.64
N THR A 10 1.20 47.32 2.84
CA THR A 10 0.79 45.91 2.98
C THR A 10 1.89 45.02 2.39
N LEU A 11 2.67 44.37 3.26
CA LEU A 11 3.73 43.44 2.87
C LEU A 11 3.12 42.06 2.61
N CYS A 12 2.86 41.71 1.35
CA CYS A 12 2.52 40.34 0.95
C CYS A 12 3.76 39.44 1.10
N LEU A 13 3.86 38.73 2.23
CA LEU A 13 4.81 37.62 2.39
C LEU A 13 4.33 36.44 1.54
N SER A 14 4.84 36.36 0.31
CA SER A 14 4.76 35.13 -0.50
C SER A 14 5.64 34.07 0.15
N LEU A 15 5.03 33.14 0.90
CA LEU A 15 5.74 31.95 1.36
C LEU A 15 6.08 31.10 0.13
N PRO A 16 7.35 30.71 -0.07
CA PRO A 16 7.68 29.74 -1.09
C PRO A 16 6.99 28.42 -0.72
N VAL A 17 6.04 27.99 -1.56
CA VAL A 17 5.61 26.60 -1.57
C VAL A 17 6.80 25.82 -2.08
N TYR A 18 7.55 25.20 -1.16
CA TYR A 18 8.55 24.21 -1.53
C TYR A 18 7.81 22.99 -2.10
N GLY A 19 7.60 22.99 -3.41
CA GLY A 19 7.44 21.73 -4.14
C GLY A 19 8.80 21.04 -4.10
N GLN A 20 8.98 20.08 -3.20
CA GLN A 20 10.11 19.17 -3.32
C GLN A 20 9.88 18.33 -4.57
N GLU A 21 10.64 18.59 -5.63
CA GLU A 21 10.85 17.56 -6.65
C GLU A 21 11.63 16.43 -5.98
N THR A 22 10.91 15.45 -5.45
CA THR A 22 11.50 14.21 -4.96
C THR A 22 12.00 13.46 -6.18
N GLY A 23 13.32 13.35 -6.31
CA GLY A 23 13.93 12.41 -7.23
C GLY A 23 13.38 10.99 -7.02
N PRO A 24 13.60 10.07 -7.97
CA PRO A 24 13.03 8.72 -7.90
C PRO A 24 13.41 8.06 -6.58
N MET A 25 12.40 7.66 -5.81
CA MET A 25 12.60 6.92 -4.57
C MET A 25 13.33 5.62 -4.92
N THR A 26 14.37 5.31 -4.14
CA THR A 26 15.17 4.10 -4.27
C THR A 26 15.25 3.43 -2.91
N LEU A 27 15.02 2.12 -2.86
CA LEU A 27 15.13 1.33 -1.64
C LEU A 27 16.61 1.09 -1.28
N SER A 28 16.88 0.64 -0.05
CA SER A 28 18.24 0.33 0.43
C SER A 28 19.07 -0.58 -0.50
N ASP A 29 18.41 -1.48 -1.26
CA ASP A 29 19.06 -2.42 -2.17
C ASP A 29 19.30 -1.86 -3.59
N GLY A 30 18.98 -0.58 -3.82
CA GLY A 30 19.10 0.07 -5.12
C GLY A 30 17.89 -0.08 -6.04
N THR A 31 16.83 -0.77 -5.60
CA THR A 31 15.59 -0.92 -6.39
C THR A 31 14.88 0.42 -6.52
N THR A 32 14.63 0.84 -7.76
CA THR A 32 13.85 2.05 -8.05
C THR A 32 12.36 1.80 -7.84
N VAL A 33 11.72 2.66 -7.04
CA VAL A 33 10.27 2.67 -6.82
C VAL A 33 9.63 3.58 -7.86
N ARG A 34 8.49 3.15 -8.41
CA ARG A 34 7.73 3.98 -9.36
C ARG A 34 7.23 5.25 -8.68
N PRO A 35 7.17 6.41 -9.38
CA PRO A 35 6.75 7.68 -8.78
C PRO A 35 5.41 7.59 -8.04
N ASP A 36 4.38 7.05 -8.68
CA ASP A 36 3.05 6.91 -8.07
C ASP A 36 3.09 6.05 -6.80
N ASP A 37 3.82 4.94 -6.81
CA ASP A 37 3.95 4.08 -5.63
C ASP A 37 4.76 4.75 -4.51
N ALA A 38 5.78 5.54 -4.86
CA ALA A 38 6.52 6.35 -3.91
C ALA A 38 5.61 7.38 -3.24
N ASP A 39 4.72 8.03 -4.01
CA ASP A 39 3.73 8.97 -3.48
C ASP A 39 2.75 8.27 -2.52
N ARG A 40 2.23 7.10 -2.88
CA ARG A 40 1.36 6.29 -2.02
C ARG A 40 2.05 5.90 -0.71
N LEU A 41 3.31 5.50 -0.77
CA LEU A 41 4.09 5.12 0.41
C LEU A 41 4.46 6.34 1.28
N ASN A 42 4.83 7.47 0.68
CA ASN A 42 5.11 8.72 1.39
C ASN A 42 3.86 9.26 2.11
N ASN A 43 2.67 9.02 1.55
CA ASN A 43 1.39 9.39 2.12
C ASN A 43 0.71 8.27 2.93
N PHE A 44 1.45 7.20 3.28
CA PHE A 44 0.89 6.00 3.94
C PHE A 44 -0.03 6.34 5.13
N SER A 45 0.41 7.21 6.05
CA SER A 45 -0.39 7.58 7.23
C SER A 45 -1.71 8.27 6.89
N VAL A 46 -1.75 9.05 5.80
CA VAL A 46 -2.96 9.71 5.33
C VAL A 46 -3.95 8.67 4.80
N HIS A 47 -3.49 7.77 3.93
CA HIS A 47 -4.32 6.69 3.40
C HIS A 47 -4.80 5.73 4.49
N PHE A 48 -3.89 5.32 5.39
CA PHE A 48 -4.19 4.42 6.50
C PHE A 48 -5.24 5.01 7.45
N SER A 49 -5.05 6.24 7.92
CA SER A 49 -6.00 6.88 8.84
C SER A 49 -7.34 7.21 8.18
N GLY A 50 -7.33 7.64 6.92
CA GLY A 50 -8.53 7.88 6.12
C GLY A 50 -9.36 6.61 5.94
N ALA A 51 -8.70 5.50 5.57
CA ALA A 51 -9.33 4.20 5.40
C ALA A 51 -9.92 3.67 6.71
N LEU A 52 -9.19 3.74 7.84
CA LEU A 52 -9.70 3.32 9.14
C LEU A 52 -10.92 4.12 9.58
N ARG A 53 -10.90 5.44 9.38
CA ARG A 53 -12.05 6.31 9.71
C ARG A 53 -13.29 5.88 8.94
N GLN A 54 -13.16 5.52 7.67
CA GLN A 54 -14.28 5.04 6.87
C GLN A 54 -14.71 3.63 7.29
N ALA A 55 -13.76 2.72 7.47
CA ALA A 55 -14.02 1.33 7.82
C ALA A 55 -14.77 1.18 9.15
N PHE A 56 -14.51 2.04 10.14
CA PHE A 56 -15.25 2.03 11.40
C PHE A 56 -16.69 2.54 11.31
N ASN A 57 -17.12 3.06 10.15
CA ASN A 57 -18.54 3.31 9.86
C ASN A 57 -19.24 2.11 9.20
N SER A 58 -18.54 0.99 8.99
CA SER A 58 -19.18 -0.23 8.47
C SER A 58 -20.23 -0.75 9.43
N GLU A 59 -21.41 -1.11 8.90
CA GLU A 59 -22.49 -1.74 9.67
C GLU A 59 -22.24 -3.24 9.93
N ASN A 60 -21.27 -3.84 9.23
CA ASN A 60 -20.89 -5.24 9.43
C ASN A 60 -19.82 -5.37 10.51
N SER A 61 -20.24 -5.73 11.73
CA SER A 61 -19.33 -5.90 12.88
C SER A 61 -18.30 -7.00 12.69
N ASP A 62 -18.59 -8.06 11.94
CA ASP A 62 -17.66 -9.16 11.69
C ASP A 62 -16.51 -8.71 10.79
N ASP A 63 -16.81 -7.87 9.80
CA ASP A 63 -15.79 -7.27 8.93
C ASP A 63 -14.89 -6.32 9.73
N VAL A 64 -15.47 -5.49 10.59
CA VAL A 64 -14.69 -4.61 11.49
C VAL A 64 -13.81 -5.44 12.43
N ALA A 65 -14.33 -6.51 13.01
CA ALA A 65 -13.56 -7.41 13.86
C ALA A 65 -12.40 -8.07 13.09
N MET A 66 -12.61 -8.45 11.83
CA MET A 66 -11.56 -9.01 10.98
C MET A 66 -10.48 -7.97 10.63
N LEU A 67 -10.86 -6.72 10.35
CA LEU A 67 -9.91 -5.63 10.14
C LEU A 67 -9.06 -5.40 11.39
N VAL A 68 -9.67 -5.28 12.56
CA VAL A 68 -8.96 -5.15 13.85
C VAL A 68 -8.04 -6.34 14.08
N GLN A 69 -8.52 -7.55 13.83
CA GLN A 69 -7.73 -8.78 13.94
C GLN A 69 -6.51 -8.76 13.02
N SER A 70 -6.64 -8.25 11.79
CA SER A 70 -5.54 -8.17 10.84
C SER A 70 -4.46 -7.19 11.30
N LEU A 71 -4.84 -6.07 11.93
CA LEU A 71 -3.95 -4.96 12.30
C LEU A 71 -3.38 -5.07 13.73
N ARG A 72 -3.90 -5.97 14.57
CA ARG A 72 -3.43 -6.09 15.96
C ARG A 72 -2.02 -6.67 16.08
N GLY A 73 -1.33 -6.28 17.15
CA GLY A 73 -0.03 -6.81 17.56
C GLY A 73 1.16 -6.15 16.84
N PRO A 74 2.32 -6.08 17.48
CA PRO A 74 3.52 -5.47 16.91
C PRO A 74 4.10 -6.34 15.79
N ALA A 75 4.76 -5.71 14.82
CA ALA A 75 5.63 -6.40 13.88
C ALA A 75 6.87 -6.98 14.58
N MET A 76 7.34 -8.12 14.08
CA MET A 76 8.64 -8.70 14.38
C MET A 76 9.76 -7.81 13.82
N PRO A 77 10.96 -7.86 14.40
CA PRO A 77 12.14 -7.24 13.81
C PRO A 77 12.39 -7.73 12.37
N PRO A 78 12.77 -6.84 11.42
CA PRO A 78 12.95 -7.20 10.01
C PRO A 78 13.93 -8.36 9.76
N ASN A 79 15.01 -8.43 10.55
CA ASN A 79 16.03 -9.47 10.44
C ASN A 79 15.52 -10.89 10.76
N GLU A 80 14.37 -11.02 11.43
CA GLU A 80 13.70 -12.30 11.71
C GLU A 80 12.44 -12.51 10.86
N ALA A 81 11.90 -11.42 10.31
CA ALA A 81 10.61 -11.41 9.62
C ALA A 81 10.64 -12.22 8.33
N MET A 82 11.68 -12.09 7.49
CA MET A 82 11.74 -12.79 6.20
C MET A 82 11.76 -14.31 6.35
N ASP A 83 12.48 -14.84 7.34
CA ASP A 83 12.51 -16.27 7.64
C ASP A 83 11.15 -16.76 8.17
N ALA A 84 10.49 -15.95 8.99
CA ALA A 84 9.16 -16.28 9.50
C ALA A 84 8.07 -16.24 8.42
N LEU A 85 8.25 -15.39 7.39
CA LEU A 85 7.32 -15.18 6.29
C LEU A 85 7.30 -16.33 5.26
N GLN A 86 8.31 -17.20 5.23
CA GLN A 86 8.41 -18.28 4.25
C GLN A 86 7.24 -19.27 4.30
N GLY A 87 6.88 -19.80 3.12
CA GLY A 87 5.97 -20.94 2.98
C GLY A 87 4.58 -20.59 2.44
N ASP A 88 3.65 -21.53 2.63
CA ASP A 88 2.25 -21.40 2.22
C ASP A 88 1.42 -20.67 3.27
N TRP A 89 0.50 -19.84 2.80
CA TRP A 89 -0.38 -19.03 3.62
C TRP A 89 -1.82 -19.10 3.13
N LYS A 90 -2.76 -19.06 4.07
CA LYS A 90 -4.11 -18.60 3.77
C LYS A 90 -4.15 -17.08 3.85
N CYS A 91 -4.83 -16.46 2.91
CA CYS A 91 -4.93 -15.01 2.87
C CYS A 91 -6.36 -14.49 2.71
N ARG A 92 -6.59 -13.32 3.33
CA ARG A 92 -7.78 -12.49 3.17
C ARG A 92 -7.37 -11.14 2.60
N THR A 93 -8.17 -10.57 1.71
CA THR A 93 -8.01 -9.21 1.22
C THR A 93 -9.08 -8.34 1.84
N ILE A 94 -8.68 -7.39 2.66
CA ILE A 94 -9.57 -6.46 3.36
C ILE A 94 -9.45 -5.11 2.67
N LYS A 95 -10.53 -4.63 2.05
CA LYS A 95 -10.60 -3.34 1.38
C LYS A 95 -11.29 -2.31 2.26
N ALA A 96 -10.64 -1.19 2.53
CA ALA A 96 -11.15 -0.16 3.42
C ALA A 96 -11.22 1.21 2.73
N GLY A 97 -12.40 1.84 2.80
CA GLY A 97 -12.68 3.16 2.26
C GLY A 97 -13.01 3.20 0.76
N GLU A 98 -13.32 4.42 0.29
CA GLU A 98 -13.90 4.76 -1.02
C GLU A 98 -15.39 4.45 -1.15
N SER A 99 -15.80 3.68 -2.16
CA SER A 99 -17.20 3.40 -2.50
C SER A 99 -17.88 2.51 -1.46
N SER A 100 -17.10 1.77 -0.68
CA SER A 100 -17.57 0.92 0.42
C SER A 100 -16.76 1.20 1.68
N ALA A 101 -17.43 1.25 2.84
CA ALA A 101 -16.74 1.49 4.11
C ALA A 101 -15.68 0.42 4.38
N LEU A 102 -16.05 -0.86 4.25
CA LEU A 102 -15.19 -2.00 4.48
C LEU A 102 -15.74 -3.22 3.75
N ILE A 103 -14.88 -3.98 3.07
CA ILE A 103 -15.20 -5.28 2.49
C ILE A 103 -14.10 -6.28 2.84
N VAL A 104 -14.47 -7.47 3.31
CA VAL A 104 -13.53 -8.56 3.60
C VAL A 104 -13.73 -9.69 2.60
N TYR A 105 -12.73 -9.91 1.76
CA TYR A 105 -12.61 -11.09 0.90
C TYR A 105 -11.69 -12.11 1.57
N GLY A 106 -11.95 -13.40 1.39
CA GLY A 106 -11.17 -14.42 2.09
C GLY A 106 -11.05 -15.77 1.42
N ASN A 107 -10.33 -16.64 2.11
CA ASN A 107 -10.02 -18.03 1.72
C ASN A 107 -9.18 -18.15 0.44
N PHE A 108 -8.30 -17.18 0.20
CA PHE A 108 -7.31 -17.29 -0.86
C PHE A 108 -6.04 -18.00 -0.37
N ASP A 109 -5.23 -18.37 -1.34
CA ASP A 109 -3.92 -19.00 -1.17
C ASP A 109 -2.85 -17.98 -1.55
N CYS A 110 -1.83 -17.91 -0.70
CA CYS A 110 -0.68 -17.06 -0.89
C CYS A 110 0.59 -17.89 -0.62
N ARG A 111 1.69 -17.54 -1.26
CA ARG A 111 2.98 -18.22 -1.16
C ARG A 111 4.09 -17.20 -1.02
N VAL A 112 5.07 -17.52 -0.17
CA VAL A 112 6.33 -16.79 -0.07
C VAL A 112 7.49 -17.75 -0.29
N GLU A 113 8.37 -17.43 -1.23
CA GLU A 113 9.59 -18.17 -1.53
C GLU A 113 10.77 -17.21 -1.69
N GLY A 114 11.73 -17.28 -0.77
CA GLY A 114 12.80 -16.29 -0.69
C GLY A 114 12.22 -14.91 -0.41
N ASN A 115 12.43 -13.96 -1.31
CA ASN A 115 11.82 -12.63 -1.25
C ASN A 115 10.59 -12.49 -2.15
N SER A 116 10.18 -13.54 -2.89
CA SER A 116 9.00 -13.48 -3.75
C SER A 116 7.73 -13.71 -2.94
N PHE A 117 6.72 -12.88 -3.17
CA PHE A 117 5.36 -13.08 -2.69
C PHE A 117 4.42 -13.25 -3.87
N GLU A 118 3.49 -14.21 -3.78
CA GLU A 118 2.40 -14.38 -4.74
C GLU A 118 1.09 -14.72 -4.04
N LYS A 119 0.01 -14.02 -4.43
CA LYS A 119 -1.38 -14.46 -4.19
C LYS A 119 -1.81 -15.39 -5.31
N THR A 120 -1.82 -16.69 -5.04
CA THR A 120 -1.95 -17.76 -6.06
C THR A 120 -3.40 -18.14 -6.38
N SER A 121 -4.40 -17.63 -5.63
CA SER A 121 -5.82 -17.87 -5.92
C SER A 121 -6.69 -16.61 -5.83
N GLY A 122 -7.93 -16.70 -6.33
CA GLY A 122 -8.84 -15.57 -6.55
C GLY A 122 -8.71 -14.91 -7.93
N SER A 123 -9.65 -14.01 -8.24
CA SER A 123 -9.74 -13.30 -9.54
C SER A 123 -8.72 -12.17 -9.65
N GLN A 124 -8.54 -11.37 -8.59
CA GLN A 124 -7.48 -10.38 -8.49
C GLN A 124 -6.34 -10.97 -7.67
N ARG A 125 -5.13 -10.92 -8.23
CA ARG A 125 -3.90 -11.49 -7.68
C ARG A 125 -2.81 -10.44 -7.69
N THR A 126 -1.73 -10.70 -6.98
CA THR A 126 -0.52 -9.87 -7.01
C THR A 126 0.70 -10.79 -6.89
N ARG A 127 1.76 -10.46 -7.61
CA ARG A 127 3.06 -11.12 -7.54
C ARG A 127 4.16 -10.07 -7.52
N GLY A 128 5.15 -10.26 -6.67
CA GLY A 128 6.23 -9.29 -6.55
C GLY A 128 7.32 -9.73 -5.59
N THR A 129 8.10 -8.76 -5.16
CA THR A 129 9.29 -8.94 -4.32
C THR A 129 9.17 -8.11 -3.05
N VAL A 130 9.59 -8.71 -1.93
CA VAL A 130 9.73 -8.04 -0.63
C VAL A 130 11.18 -7.59 -0.47
N HIS A 131 11.36 -6.31 -0.20
CA HIS A 131 12.63 -5.63 -0.06
C HIS A 131 12.81 -5.14 1.37
N GLU A 132 14.04 -5.20 1.90
CA GLU A 132 14.37 -4.52 3.15
C GLU A 132 14.76 -3.07 2.87
N ASP A 133 14.08 -2.12 3.51
CA ASP A 133 14.30 -0.68 3.36
C ASP A 133 14.29 -0.01 4.73
N ALA A 134 15.44 0.55 5.14
CA ALA A 134 15.61 1.28 6.40
C ALA A 134 14.94 0.62 7.63
N GLY A 135 15.07 -0.71 7.78
CA GLY A 135 14.45 -1.44 8.90
C GLY A 135 12.95 -1.69 8.75
N ARG A 136 12.43 -1.67 7.53
CA ARG A 136 11.06 -2.06 7.16
C ARG A 136 11.12 -3.07 6.02
N LEU A 137 10.04 -3.81 5.83
CA LEU A 137 9.85 -4.64 4.64
C LEU A 137 8.85 -3.95 3.71
N ILE A 138 9.25 -3.74 2.46
CA ILE A 138 8.44 -3.10 1.42
C ILE A 138 8.21 -4.09 0.30
N TYR A 139 6.96 -4.35 -0.04
CA TYR A 139 6.59 -5.14 -1.20
C TYR A 139 6.43 -4.23 -2.42
N LEU A 140 7.04 -4.61 -3.53
CA LEU A 140 6.80 -4.05 -4.85
C LEU A 140 6.32 -5.18 -5.76
N GLY A 141 5.17 -5.01 -6.41
CA GLY A 141 4.61 -6.06 -7.24
C GLY A 141 3.64 -5.60 -8.30
N THR A 142 3.30 -6.53 -9.16
CA THR A 142 2.28 -6.36 -10.19
C THR A 142 1.02 -7.02 -9.70
N GLY A 143 -0.04 -6.23 -9.52
CA GLY A 143 -1.38 -6.74 -9.38
C GLY A 143 -1.99 -7.07 -10.74
N PHE A 144 -2.79 -8.12 -10.83
CA PHE A 144 -3.35 -8.59 -12.10
C PHE A 144 -4.66 -9.36 -11.94
N VAL A 145 -5.45 -9.39 -13.02
CA VAL A 145 -6.60 -10.29 -13.16
C VAL A 145 -6.11 -11.68 -13.55
N GLN A 146 -6.69 -12.74 -12.98
CA GLN A 146 -6.37 -14.12 -13.31
C GLN A 146 -6.48 -14.36 -14.82
N GLY A 147 -5.42 -14.92 -15.42
CA GLY A 147 -5.36 -15.22 -16.85
C GLY A 147 -4.72 -14.10 -17.69
N SER A 148 -4.42 -12.94 -17.10
CA SER A 148 -3.62 -11.89 -17.75
C SER A 148 -2.16 -12.30 -17.92
N GLU A 149 -1.50 -11.70 -18.91
CA GLU A 149 -0.04 -11.66 -18.96
C GLU A 149 0.48 -10.76 -17.84
N VAL A 150 1.47 -11.25 -17.08
CA VAL A 150 1.95 -10.56 -15.86
C VAL A 150 3.38 -10.09 -16.08
N PRO A 151 3.61 -8.81 -16.43
CA PRO A 151 4.96 -8.25 -16.50
C PRO A 151 5.55 -8.10 -15.09
N ASP A 152 6.88 -8.09 -15.02
CA ASP A 152 7.59 -7.69 -13.79
C ASP A 152 7.25 -6.23 -13.43
N TYR A 153 7.29 -5.91 -12.14
CA TYR A 153 7.00 -4.57 -11.62
C TYR A 153 7.77 -3.45 -12.35
N ALA A 154 9.06 -3.67 -12.58
CA ALA A 154 9.93 -2.72 -13.27
C ALA A 154 9.61 -2.55 -14.77
N ALA A 155 8.91 -3.52 -15.37
CA ALA A 155 8.52 -3.52 -16.78
C ALA A 155 7.10 -2.97 -17.01
N LEU A 156 6.36 -2.60 -15.95
CA LEU A 156 5.05 -1.98 -16.08
C LEU A 156 5.14 -0.66 -16.86
N ALA A 157 4.19 -0.46 -17.80
CA ALA A 157 4.01 0.81 -18.49
C ALA A 157 3.79 1.96 -17.47
N PRO A 158 4.09 3.22 -17.79
CA PRO A 158 3.93 4.35 -16.86
C PRO A 158 2.54 4.43 -16.22
N ASP A 159 1.48 4.20 -17.00
CA ASP A 159 0.10 4.07 -16.54
C ASP A 159 -0.42 2.66 -16.89
N PRO A 160 -0.17 1.66 -16.02
CA PRO A 160 -0.50 0.28 -16.34
C PRO A 160 -2.02 0.03 -16.34
N LEU A 161 -2.78 0.78 -15.54
CA LEU A 161 -4.23 0.61 -15.42
C LEU A 161 -4.96 1.04 -16.70
N ASN A 162 -4.47 2.10 -17.37
CA ASN A 162 -5.04 2.63 -18.61
C ASN A 162 -4.27 2.21 -19.88
N ALA A 163 -3.33 1.27 -19.78
CA ALA A 163 -2.61 0.71 -20.92
C ALA A 163 -3.55 -0.02 -21.90
N PRO A 164 -3.14 -0.37 -23.15
CA PRO A 164 -4.01 -0.95 -24.18
C PRO A 164 -4.77 -2.22 -23.77
N VAL A 165 -4.32 -2.89 -22.71
CA VAL A 165 -5.03 -3.99 -22.03
C VAL A 165 -5.59 -3.48 -20.70
N ILE A 166 -6.51 -2.51 -20.79
CA ILE A 166 -7.03 -1.73 -19.67
C ILE A 166 -7.54 -2.65 -18.55
N GLY A 167 -7.17 -2.33 -17.31
CA GLY A 167 -7.72 -2.98 -16.11
C GLY A 167 -7.25 -4.42 -15.88
N GLN A 168 -6.29 -4.93 -16.65
CA GLN A 168 -5.76 -6.28 -16.44
C GLN A 168 -4.55 -6.35 -15.51
N VAL A 169 -3.78 -5.26 -15.42
CA VAL A 169 -2.57 -5.15 -14.59
C VAL A 169 -2.45 -3.76 -13.94
N TRP A 170 -1.83 -3.68 -12.77
CA TRP A 170 -1.55 -2.45 -12.04
C TRP A 170 -0.31 -2.59 -11.16
N SER A 171 0.24 -1.47 -10.68
CA SER A 171 1.31 -1.49 -9.69
C SER A 171 0.75 -1.64 -8.27
N ASP A 172 1.39 -2.47 -7.47
CA ASP A 172 1.12 -2.63 -6.05
C ASP A 172 2.39 -2.30 -5.24
N ILE A 173 2.20 -1.52 -4.17
CA ILE A 173 3.19 -1.28 -3.12
C ILE A 173 2.57 -1.54 -1.75
N ALA A 174 3.31 -2.17 -0.84
CA ALA A 174 2.83 -2.39 0.53
C ALA A 174 3.93 -2.33 1.58
N LEU A 175 3.56 -1.90 2.78
CA LEU A 175 4.32 -2.20 3.99
C LEU A 175 4.02 -3.63 4.42
N VAL A 176 5.06 -4.45 4.59
CA VAL A 176 4.95 -5.84 5.04
C VAL A 176 5.32 -5.92 6.52
N GLU A 177 4.41 -6.46 7.32
CA GLU A 177 4.60 -6.66 8.75
C GLU A 177 4.33 -8.12 9.11
N VAL A 178 5.38 -8.82 9.52
CA VAL A 178 5.27 -10.16 10.09
C VAL A 178 5.00 -10.02 11.58
N VAL A 179 3.90 -10.56 12.09
CA VAL A 179 3.50 -10.40 13.50
C VAL A 179 3.94 -11.60 14.33
N SER A 180 3.85 -12.79 13.75
CA SER A 180 4.40 -14.03 14.29
C SER A 180 4.67 -14.98 13.15
N ARG A 181 5.20 -16.16 13.46
CA ARG A 181 5.25 -17.24 12.47
C ARG A 181 3.87 -17.49 11.86
N ASP A 182 2.77 -17.40 12.59
CA ASP A 182 1.47 -17.80 12.04
C ASP A 182 0.60 -16.61 11.58
N ARG A 183 1.15 -15.40 11.61
CA ARG A 183 0.41 -14.19 11.27
C ARG A 183 1.30 -13.13 10.64
N ALA A 184 0.92 -12.64 9.47
CA ALA A 184 1.53 -11.49 8.84
C ALA A 184 0.46 -10.63 8.15
N ARG A 185 0.86 -9.43 7.72
CA ARG A 185 0.01 -8.53 6.93
C ARG A 185 0.83 -7.76 5.94
N MET A 186 0.21 -7.46 4.81
CA MET A 186 0.72 -6.51 3.83
C MET A 186 -0.31 -5.39 3.72
N ILE A 187 0.12 -4.16 3.97
CA ILE A 187 -0.75 -2.97 4.01
C ILE A 187 -0.45 -2.12 2.79
N PHE A 188 -1.40 -2.06 1.87
CA PHE A 188 -1.30 -1.37 0.60
C PHE A 188 -1.99 0.00 0.73
N PRO A 189 -1.24 1.13 0.75
CA PRO A 189 -1.84 2.47 0.73
C PRO A 189 -2.33 2.78 -0.68
N ASP A 190 -3.55 3.31 -0.80
CA ASP A 190 -4.11 3.83 -2.08
C ASP A 190 -3.94 2.88 -3.28
N PRO A 191 -4.27 1.59 -3.14
CA PRO A 191 -4.08 0.62 -4.22
C PRO A 191 -4.95 0.99 -5.43
N ALA A 192 -4.48 0.64 -6.63
CA ALA A 192 -5.12 1.05 -7.88
C ALA A 192 -6.59 0.62 -8.04
N LEU A 193 -7.03 -0.41 -7.32
CA LEU A 193 -8.39 -0.97 -7.43
C LEU A 193 -9.25 -0.71 -6.19
N GLU A 194 -10.08 0.33 -6.30
CA GLU A 194 -11.26 0.67 -5.48
C GLU A 194 -11.10 0.43 -3.97
N SER A 195 -10.24 1.23 -3.32
CA SER A 195 -10.12 1.33 -1.86
C SER A 195 -9.05 2.36 -1.46
N GLN A 196 -9.19 3.00 -0.30
CA GLN A 196 -8.14 3.88 0.23
C GLN A 196 -6.98 3.09 0.86
N MET A 197 -7.24 1.86 1.28
CA MET A 197 -6.24 0.94 1.80
C MET A 197 -6.71 -0.49 1.60
N ASN A 198 -5.79 -1.37 1.20
CA ASN A 198 -5.97 -2.82 1.31
C ASN A 198 -5.08 -3.43 2.38
N VAL A 199 -5.56 -4.48 3.02
CA VAL A 199 -4.74 -5.39 3.83
C VAL A 199 -4.83 -6.79 3.24
N ILE A 200 -3.69 -7.37 2.84
CA ILE A 200 -3.60 -8.81 2.65
C ILE A 200 -3.18 -9.40 4.00
N TYR A 201 -4.15 -10.01 4.68
CA TYR A 201 -3.95 -10.64 5.98
C TYR A 201 -3.59 -12.13 5.80
N LEU A 202 -2.43 -12.52 6.29
CA LEU A 202 -1.82 -13.84 6.12
C LEU A 202 -1.93 -14.65 7.43
N THR A 203 -2.40 -15.89 7.32
CA THR A 203 -2.54 -16.84 8.44
C THR A 203 -2.11 -18.25 8.05
N ARG A 204 -1.50 -19.01 8.97
CA ARG A 204 -1.26 -20.45 8.86
C ARG A 204 -1.66 -21.18 10.14
#